data_AF-A0A947TBN4-F1
#
_entry.id   AF-A0A947TBN4-F1
#
_cell.length_a   1.000
_cell.length_b   1.000
_cell.length_c   1.000
_cell.angle_alpha   90.00
_cell.angle_beta   90.00
_cell.angle_gamma   90.00
#
_symmetry.space_group_name_H-M   'P 1'
#
loop_
_entity.id
_entity.type
_entity.pdbx_description
1 polymer ?
#
loop_
_entity_poly.entity_id
_entity_poly.type
_entity_poly.pdbx_seq_one_letter_code
_entity_poly.pdbx_strand_id
1 'polypeptide(L)' 'MYDRRFFATRLGRAALVSIGAMVIFVGFSSQIAVTEPLPTLAIHPQVELA' A
#
# COMPACT_ATOMS: atom_id res chain seq x y z
N MET A 1 -19.91 -16.41 6.31
CA MET A 1 -19.58 -17.85 6.21
C MET A 1 -18.06 -17.98 6.28
N TYR A 2 -17.49 -17.88 7.48
CA TYR A 2 -16.04 -17.95 7.70
C TYR A 2 -15.71 -19.39 8.09
N ASP A 3 -15.29 -20.20 7.11
CA ASP A 3 -14.87 -21.57 7.39
C ASP A 3 -13.35 -21.60 7.58
N ARG A 4 -12.92 -21.76 8.84
CA ARG A 4 -11.50 -21.91 9.19
C ARG A 4 -10.85 -23.12 8.52
N ARG A 5 -11.64 -24.11 8.09
CA ARG A 5 -11.14 -25.30 7.37
C ARG A 5 -10.60 -24.96 5.98
N PHE A 6 -11.05 -23.87 5.37
CA PHE A 6 -10.52 -23.41 4.09
C PHE A 6 -9.01 -23.18 4.14
N PHE A 7 -8.50 -22.61 5.24
CA PHE A 7 -7.07 -22.35 5.45
C PHE A 7 -6.22 -23.61 5.64
N ALA A 8 -6.84 -24.76 5.95
CA ALA A 8 -6.13 -26.03 6.03
C ALA A 8 -5.88 -26.66 4.64
N THR A 9 -6.59 -26.21 3.61
CA THR A 9 -6.41 -26.67 2.23
C THR A 9 -5.13 -26.09 1.60
N ARG A 10 -4.61 -26.72 0.53
CA ARG A 10 -3.48 -26.15 -0.24
C ARG A 10 -3.78 -24.75 -0.75
N LEU A 11 -4.99 -24.50 -1.23
CA LEU A 11 -5.41 -23.20 -1.73
C LEU A 11 -5.44 -22.15 -0.61
N GLY A 12 -6.00 -22.50 0.55
CA GLY A 12 -6.03 -21.61 1.71
C GLY A 12 -4.65 -21.30 2.26
N ARG A 13 -3.71 -22.27 2.25
CA ARG A 13 -2.31 -22.01 2.60
C ARG A 13 -1.61 -21.09 1.61
N ALA A 14 -1.82 -21.29 0.31
CA ALA A 14 -1.28 -20.39 -0.71
C ALA A 14 -1.81 -18.96 -0.55
N ALA A 15 -3.10 -18.81 -0.26
CA ALA A 15 -3.70 -17.51 0.03
C ALA A 15 -3.07 -16.85 1.28
N LEU A 16 -2.87 -17.60 2.37
CA LEU A 16 -2.20 -17.08 3.58
C LEU A 16 -0.76 -16.65 3.31
N VAL A 17 -0.01 -17.41 2.51
CA VAL A 17 1.37 -17.04 2.12
C VAL A 17 1.37 -15.74 1.31
N SER A 18 0.44 -15.59 0.35
CA SER A 18 0.32 -14.36 -0.44
C SER A 18 -0.04 -13.15 0.42
N ILE A 19 -1.02 -13.29 1.31
CA ILE A 19 -1.41 -12.24 2.25
C ILE A 19 -0.23 -11.88 3.17
N GLY A 20 0.46 -12.88 3.71
CA GLY A 20 1.65 -12.68 4.54
C GLY A 20 2.76 -11.91 3.80
N ALA A 21 3.05 -12.30 2.55
CA ALA A 21 4.01 -11.61 1.70
C ALA A 21 3.62 -10.15 1.44
N MET A 22 2.33 -9.89 1.17
CA MET A 22 1.81 -8.53 1.00
C MET A 22 1.97 -7.70 2.28
N VAL A 23 1.64 -8.26 3.44
CA VAL A 23 1.79 -7.55 4.73
C VAL A 23 3.25 -7.22 5.02
N ILE A 24 4.17 -8.16 4.77
CA ILE A 24 5.61 -7.94 4.93
C ILE A 24 6.09 -6.84 3.98
N PHE A 25 5.70 -6.93 2.70
CA PHE A 25 6.06 -5.94 1.68
C PHE A 25 5.56 -4.55 2.05
N VAL A 26 4.29 -4.41 2.44
CA VAL A 26 3.71 -3.12 2.83
C VAL A 26 4.37 -2.59 4.09
N GLY A 27 4.57 -3.43 5.12
CA GLY A 27 5.23 -3.03 6.36
C GLY A 27 6.64 -2.49 6.12
N PHE A 28 7.41 -3.16 5.26
CA PHE A 28 8.75 -2.73 4.87
C PHE A 28 8.71 -1.49 3.95
N SER A 29 7.82 -1.47 2.96
CA SER A 29 7.64 -0.34 2.03
C SER A 29 7.14 0.93 2.73
N SER A 30 6.39 0.80 3.83
CA SER A 30 5.92 1.94 4.63
C SER A 30 7.09 2.73 5.23
N GLN A 31 8.23 2.09 5.48
CA GLN A 31 9.45 2.78 5.91
C GLN A 31 10.09 3.61 4.78
N ILE A 32 9.83 3.25 3.52
CA ILE A 32 10.36 3.95 2.33
C ILE A 32 9.48 5.15 1.95
N ALA A 33 8.19 5.12 2.32
CA ALA A 33 7.22 6.16 2.00
C ALA A 33 7.22 7.39 2.93
N VAL A 34 8.14 7.46 3.91
CA VAL A 34 8.37 8.66 4.74
C VAL A 34 9.42 9.57 4.10
N THR A 35 9.36 9.73 2.79
CA THR A 35 9.77 11.01 2.20
C THR A 35 8.48 11.80 2.11
N GLU A 36 8.26 12.73 3.04
CA GLU A 36 7.19 13.69 2.90
C GLU A 36 7.28 14.26 1.47
N PRO A 37 6.19 14.29 0.69
CA PRO A 37 6.22 15.04 -0.55
C PRO A 37 6.50 16.48 -0.14
N LEU A 38 7.73 16.94 -0.39
CA LEU A 38 8.07 18.34 -0.29
C LEU A 38 6.96 19.05 -1.08
N PRO A 39 6.13 19.90 -0.46
CA PRO A 39 5.09 20.58 -1.20
C PRO A 39 5.82 21.34 -2.30
N THR A 40 5.73 20.85 -3.53
CA THR A 40 6.16 21.59 -4.68
C THR A 40 5.26 22.80 -4.67
N LEU A 41 5.77 23.92 -4.16
CA LEU A 41 5.17 25.23 -4.32
C LEU A 41 4.96 25.38 -5.82
N ALA A 42 3.77 25.04 -6.29
CA ALA A 42 3.36 25.31 -7.64
C ALA A 42 3.28 26.83 -7.70
N ILE A 43 4.38 27.45 -8.11
CA ILE A 43 4.41 28.85 -8.50
C ILE A 43 3.57 28.90 -9.78
N HIS A 44 2.26 28.91 -9.62
CA HIS A 44 1.35 29.28 -10.69
C HIS A 44 1.61 30.77 -10.94
N PRO A 45 2.07 31.18 -12.14
CA PRO A 45 2.06 32.59 -12.47
C PRO A 45 0.61 33.05 -12.45
N GLN A 46 0.25 33.86 -11.45
CA GLN A 46 -1.00 34.60 -11.45
C GLN A 46 -0.93 35.58 -12.62
N VAL A 47 -1.51 35.20 -13.75
CA VAL A 47 -1.78 36.13 -14.84
C VAL A 47 -2.98 36.97 -14.40
N GLU A 48 -2.72 38.19 -13.93
CA GLU A 48 -3.76 39.21 -13.83
C GLU A 48 -4.24 39.55 -15.25
N LEU A 49 -5.49 39.21 -15.54
CA LEU A 49 -6.16 39.66 -16.76
C LEU A 49 -6.68 41.08 -16.48
N ALA A 50 -5.93 42.08 -16.94
CA ALA A 50 -6.35 43.49 -16.98
C ALA A 50 -7.29 43.77 -18.16
#